data_AF-A0A5N9AEL9-F1
#
_entry.id   AF-A0A5N9AEL9-F1
#
_cell.length_a   1.000
_cell.length_b   1.000
_cell.length_c   1.000
_cell.angle_alpha   90.00
_cell.angle_beta   90.00
_cell.angle_gamma   90.00
#
_symmetry.space_group_name_H-M   'P 1'
#
loop_
_entity.id
_entity.type
_entity.pdbx_description
1 polymer ?
#
loop_
_entity_poly.entity_id
_entity_poly.type
_entity_poly.pdbx_seq_one_letter_code
_entity_poly.pdbx_strand_id
1 'polypeptide(L)'
;MSENKIGWQKYEDMLEEQMQSPLFQQLYRSFQDNMLSEVGEITELEDFTEEEIEELLKSQGGQQMNHPQESFIPVDDKLIENINLVTNFDCWMGHTNFNITEDIKTALDQTEGVEALKICSRYRFFVGVGKMFDFKDVRKKIEQTIIKKENNIE
;
A
#
# COMPACT_ATOMS: atom_id res chain seq x y z
N MET A 1 -8.50 -8.54 -34.73
CA MET A 1 -7.65 -7.79 -33.77
C MET A 1 -7.58 -8.59 -32.48
N SER A 2 -6.50 -8.54 -31.71
CA SER A 2 -6.46 -9.24 -30.41
C SER A 2 -7.34 -8.50 -29.41
N GLU A 3 -8.15 -9.20 -28.63
CA GLU A 3 -8.90 -8.60 -27.52
C GLU A 3 -7.97 -7.87 -26.55
N ASN A 4 -8.45 -6.73 -26.02
CA ASN A 4 -7.76 -5.97 -24.99
C ASN A 4 -7.72 -6.76 -23.68
N LYS A 5 -6.53 -6.84 -23.08
CA LYS A 5 -6.25 -7.65 -21.91
C LYS A 5 -5.37 -6.88 -20.93
N ILE A 6 -5.59 -7.16 -19.65
CA ILE A 6 -4.79 -6.66 -18.54
C ILE A 6 -4.25 -7.86 -17.77
N GLY A 7 -2.93 -7.96 -17.66
CA GLY A 7 -2.25 -8.85 -16.73
C GLY A 7 -2.02 -8.14 -15.41
N TRP A 8 -2.33 -8.80 -14.29
CA TRP A 8 -2.19 -8.23 -12.95
C TRP A 8 -1.07 -8.93 -12.19
N GLN A 9 -0.22 -8.15 -11.54
CA GLN A 9 0.87 -8.62 -10.69
C GLN A 9 0.83 -7.84 -9.37
N LYS A 10 0.97 -8.54 -8.24
CA LYS A 10 1.10 -7.86 -6.94
C LYS A 10 2.40 -7.07 -6.91
N TYR A 11 2.33 -5.86 -6.38
CA TYR A 11 3.48 -4.98 -6.33
C TYR A 11 4.48 -5.42 -5.25
N GLU A 12 4.00 -6.05 -4.18
CA GLU A 12 4.82 -6.66 -3.13
C GLU A 12 5.75 -7.73 -3.73
N ASP A 13 5.22 -8.61 -4.58
CA ASP A 13 6.02 -9.66 -5.24
C ASP A 13 7.14 -9.04 -6.11
N MET A 14 6.87 -7.91 -6.78
CA MET A 14 7.89 -7.18 -7.56
C MET A 14 8.96 -6.54 -6.66
N LEU A 15 8.57 -6.01 -5.51
CA LEU A 15 9.50 -5.45 -4.54
C LEU A 15 10.36 -6.54 -3.92
N GLU A 16 9.79 -7.69 -3.56
CA GLU A 16 10.51 -8.84 -3.03
C GLU A 16 11.56 -9.38 -4.01
N GLU A 17 11.22 -9.46 -5.31
CA GLU A 17 12.16 -9.87 -6.36
C GLU A 17 13.30 -8.86 -6.59
N GLN A 18 13.01 -7.56 -6.51
CA GLN A 18 14.01 -6.49 -6.64
C GLN A 18 14.85 -6.32 -5.35
N MET A 19 14.35 -6.81 -4.21
CA MET A 19 14.86 -6.47 -2.88
C MET A 19 14.94 -7.68 -1.95
N GLN A 20 15.58 -8.78 -2.39
CA GLN A 20 16.11 -9.83 -1.49
C GLN A 20 17.23 -9.32 -0.55
N SER A 21 17.13 -8.07 -0.09
CA SER A 21 17.97 -7.45 0.91
C SER A 21 17.37 -7.74 2.29
N PRO A 22 18.11 -8.42 3.20
CA PRO A 22 17.69 -8.64 4.59
C PRO A 22 17.27 -7.36 5.33
N LEU A 23 17.78 -6.20 4.90
CA LEU A 23 17.47 -4.89 5.45
C LEU A 23 16.02 -4.46 5.23
N PHE A 24 15.48 -4.73 4.03
CA PHE A 24 14.12 -4.33 3.70
C PHE A 24 13.09 -5.17 4.45
N GLN A 25 13.36 -6.47 4.62
CA GLN A 25 12.52 -7.33 5.45
C GLN A 25 12.44 -6.83 6.90
N GLN A 26 13.56 -6.33 7.43
CA GLN A 26 13.61 -5.78 8.78
C GLN A 26 12.86 -4.43 8.89
N LEU A 27 12.98 -3.55 7.87
CA LEU A 27 12.23 -2.29 7.81
C LEU A 27 10.72 -2.54 7.68
N TYR A 28 10.29 -3.39 6.75
CA TYR A 28 8.89 -3.71 6.53
C TYR A 28 8.23 -4.29 7.78
N ARG A 29 8.90 -5.23 8.46
CA ARG A 29 8.44 -5.75 9.76
C ARG A 29 8.34 -4.66 10.82
N SER A 30 9.35 -3.79 10.95
CA SER A 30 9.32 -2.70 11.92
C SER A 30 8.15 -1.74 11.69
N PHE A 31 7.83 -1.40 10.43
CA PHE A 31 6.68 -0.55 10.12
C PHE A 31 5.35 -1.26 10.41
N GLN A 32 5.26 -2.55 10.08
CA GLN A 32 4.08 -3.35 10.38
C GLN A 32 3.83 -3.47 11.88
N ASP A 33 4.88 -3.75 12.66
CA ASP A 33 4.80 -3.87 14.12
C ASP A 33 4.44 -2.54 14.78
N ASN A 34 5.01 -1.41 14.31
CA ASN A 34 4.65 -0.08 14.82
C ASN A 34 3.17 0.25 14.56
N MET A 35 2.65 -0.05 13.36
CA MET A 35 1.23 0.16 13.03
C MET A 35 0.30 -0.74 13.86
N LEU A 36 0.70 -1.99 14.12
CA LEU A 36 -0.04 -2.90 15.00
C LEU A 36 -0.01 -2.44 16.46
N SER A 37 1.10 -1.85 16.93
CA SER A 37 1.21 -1.31 18.29
C SER A 37 0.34 -0.06 18.49
N GLU A 38 0.28 0.85 17.51
CA GLU A 38 -0.60 2.02 17.57
C GLU A 38 -2.08 1.61 17.61
N VAL A 39 -2.50 0.58 16.87
CA VAL A 39 -3.89 0.09 16.91
C VAL A 39 -4.19 -0.67 18.22
N GLY A 40 -3.20 -1.40 18.77
CA GLY A 40 -3.34 -2.14 20.03
C GLY A 40 -3.43 -1.23 21.27
N GLU A 41 -2.61 -0.17 21.33
CA GLU A 41 -2.65 0.80 22.44
C GLU A 41 -3.94 1.62 22.46
N ILE A 42 -4.52 1.96 21.30
CA ILE A 42 -5.80 2.70 21.26
C ILE A 42 -6.95 1.86 21.85
N THR A 43 -6.94 0.53 21.66
CA THR A 43 -8.01 -0.34 22.17
C THR A 43 -7.96 -0.66 23.66
N GLU A 44 -6.80 -0.54 24.31
CA GLU A 44 -6.67 -0.82 25.75
C GLU A 44 -6.76 0.45 26.62
N LEU A 45 -6.68 1.65 26.04
CA LEU A 45 -6.74 2.92 26.78
C LEU A 45 -8.15 3.46 27.03
N GLU A 46 -9.19 2.89 26.42
CA GLU A 46 -10.58 3.37 26.58
C GLU A 46 -11.20 3.03 27.94
N ASP A 47 -10.64 2.08 28.70
CA ASP A 47 -11.20 1.58 29.97
C ASP A 47 -10.49 2.10 31.24
N PHE A 48 -9.48 2.98 31.12
CA PHE A 48 -8.74 3.52 32.27
C PHE A 48 -9.11 4.97 32.57
N THR A 49 -9.21 5.30 33.86
CA THR A 49 -9.40 6.68 34.31
C THR A 49 -8.09 7.47 34.26
N GLU A 50 -8.16 8.80 34.11
CA GLU A 50 -6.96 9.67 34.04
C GLU A 50 -6.00 9.47 35.23
N GLU A 51 -6.54 9.13 36.40
CA GLU A 51 -5.77 8.90 37.63
C GLU A 51 -4.99 7.57 37.58
N GLU A 52 -5.55 6.53 36.96
CA GLU A 52 -4.89 5.22 36.78
C GLU A 52 -3.77 5.28 35.72
N ILE A 53 -3.96 6.08 34.67
CA ILE A 53 -2.94 6.35 33.65
C ILE A 53 -1.72 7.05 34.28
N GLU A 54 -1.96 8.02 35.18
CA GLU A 54 -0.88 8.74 35.85
C GLU A 54 -0.10 7.84 36.85
N GLU A 55 -0.76 6.89 37.49
CA GLU A 55 -0.13 5.92 38.40
C GLU A 55 0.68 4.85 37.65
N LEU A 56 0.21 4.41 36.48
CA LEU A 56 0.96 3.55 35.54
C LEU A 56 2.24 4.24 35.04
N LEU A 57 2.17 5.53 34.70
CA LEU A 57 3.33 6.31 34.26
C LEU A 57 4.35 6.52 35.39
N LYS A 58 3.89 6.70 36.64
CA LYS A 58 4.77 6.87 37.82
C LYS A 58 5.46 5.59 38.25
N SER A 59 4.82 4.42 38.07
CA SER A 59 5.38 3.12 38.46
C SER A 59 6.42 2.57 37.47
N GLN A 60 6.44 3.06 36.22
CA GLN A 60 7.44 2.68 35.20
C GLN A 60 8.74 3.52 35.21
N GLY A 61 8.98 4.34 36.24
CA GLY A 61 10.18 5.16 36.39
C GLY A 61 11.50 4.43 36.66
N GLY A 62 11.66 3.15 36.29
CA GLY A 62 12.80 2.34 36.74
C GLY A 62 13.18 1.10 35.95
N GLN A 63 12.71 0.92 34.70
CA GLN A 63 13.26 -0.10 33.82
C GLN A 63 13.79 0.56 32.56
N GLN A 64 15.11 0.45 32.35
CA GLN A 64 15.73 0.77 31.07
C GLN A 64 15.10 -0.16 30.03
N MET A 65 14.08 0.34 29.35
CA MET A 65 13.65 -0.19 28.07
C MET A 65 14.89 -0.17 27.19
N ASN A 66 15.37 -1.35 26.81
CA ASN A 66 16.30 -1.47 25.69
C ASN A 66 15.55 -0.93 24.47
N HIS A 67 15.63 0.38 24.22
CA HIS A 67 15.34 0.91 22.90
C HIS A 67 16.21 0.08 21.95
N PRO A 68 15.62 -0.63 20.96
CA PRO A 68 16.43 -1.21 19.91
C PRO A 68 17.25 -0.05 19.37
N GLN A 69 18.59 -0.18 19.35
CA GLN A 69 19.45 0.88 18.84
C GLN A 69 18.86 1.35 17.51
N GLU A 70 18.39 2.59 17.47
CA GLU A 70 17.90 3.24 16.27
C GLU A 70 19.06 3.24 15.27
N SER A 71 19.08 2.18 14.46
CA SER A 71 20.07 2.03 13.42
C SER A 71 19.64 2.99 12.34
N PHE A 72 20.28 4.16 12.31
CA PHE A 72 20.08 5.15 11.26
C PHE A 72 20.55 4.55 9.94
N ILE A 73 19.65 3.87 9.26
CA ILE A 73 19.83 3.43 7.88
C ILE A 73 19.52 4.66 7.04
N PRO A 74 20.49 5.21 6.27
CA PRO A 74 20.18 6.22 5.28
C PRO A 74 19.32 5.57 4.20
N VAL A 75 18.01 5.73 4.31
CA VAL A 75 17.03 5.26 3.34
C VAL A 75 16.80 6.36 2.32
N ASP A 76 16.80 6.01 1.04
CA ASP A 76 16.41 6.95 -0.03
C ASP A 76 14.93 7.34 0.13
N ASP A 77 14.58 8.60 -0.10
CA ASP A 77 13.21 9.13 0.04
C ASP A 77 12.21 8.34 -0.82
N LYS A 78 12.67 7.89 -1.99
CA LYS A 78 11.89 7.04 -2.89
C LYS A 78 11.55 5.68 -2.29
N LEU A 79 12.44 5.12 -1.46
CA LEU A 79 12.21 3.85 -0.80
C LEU A 79 11.15 4.01 0.30
N ILE A 80 11.22 5.11 1.05
CA ILE A 80 10.21 5.48 2.06
C ILE A 80 8.83 5.65 1.41
N GLU A 81 8.75 6.35 0.27
CA GLU A 81 7.50 6.53 -0.48
C GLU A 81 6.88 5.18 -0.91
N ASN A 82 7.70 4.27 -1.45
CA ASN A 82 7.22 2.94 -1.85
C ASN A 82 6.76 2.09 -0.65
N ILE A 83 7.48 2.16 0.48
CA ILE A 83 7.07 1.49 1.72
C ILE A 83 5.70 2.04 2.15
N ASN A 84 5.54 3.36 2.21
CA ASN A 84 4.29 3.99 2.61
C ASN A 84 3.11 3.60 1.71
N LEU A 85 3.33 3.43 0.40
CA LEU A 85 2.27 2.97 -0.50
C LEU A 85 1.84 1.53 -0.17
N VAL A 86 2.80 0.63 -0.01
CA VAL A 86 2.55 -0.81 0.21
C VAL A 86 2.02 -1.10 1.62
N THR A 87 2.38 -0.28 2.60
CA THR A 87 1.83 -0.42 3.97
C THR A 87 0.39 0.08 4.07
N ASN A 88 0.00 1.05 3.24
CA ASN A 88 -1.33 1.68 3.31
C ASN A 88 -2.34 1.10 2.31
N PHE A 89 -1.89 0.54 1.19
CA PHE A 89 -2.76 0.07 0.10
C PHE A 89 -2.40 -1.34 -0.35
N ASP A 90 -3.40 -2.08 -0.85
CA ASP A 90 -3.15 -3.31 -1.61
C ASP A 90 -2.69 -2.92 -3.03
N CYS A 91 -1.40 -3.12 -3.30
CA CYS A 91 -0.73 -2.49 -4.43
C CYS A 91 -0.58 -3.47 -5.61
N TRP A 92 -0.99 -3.04 -6.80
CA TRP A 92 -1.01 -3.89 -8.00
C TRP A 92 -0.44 -3.17 -9.23
N MET A 93 0.28 -3.94 -10.05
CA MET A 93 0.75 -3.54 -11.37
C MET A 93 -0.16 -4.14 -12.45
N GLY A 94 -0.72 -3.27 -13.28
CA GLY A 94 -1.47 -3.63 -14.48
C GLY A 94 -0.59 -3.55 -15.73
N HIS A 95 -0.52 -4.64 -16.48
CA HIS A 95 0.20 -4.76 -17.75
C HIS A 95 -0.80 -4.91 -18.90
N THR A 96 -0.83 -3.95 -19.82
CA THR A 96 -1.82 -3.90 -20.91
C THR A 96 -1.19 -4.27 -22.25
N ASN A 97 -1.97 -4.84 -23.17
CA ASN A 97 -1.59 -5.00 -24.58
C ASN A 97 -2.06 -3.83 -25.47
N PHE A 98 -2.61 -2.78 -24.87
CA PHE A 98 -3.13 -1.57 -25.52
C PHE A 98 -2.59 -0.31 -24.83
N ASN A 99 -2.69 0.83 -25.51
CA ASN A 99 -2.13 2.09 -25.02
C ASN A 99 -2.96 2.63 -23.88
N ILE A 100 -2.30 3.06 -22.81
CA ILE A 100 -2.95 3.84 -21.76
C ILE A 100 -3.06 5.29 -22.25
N THR A 101 -4.23 5.64 -22.78
CA THR A 101 -4.57 7.01 -23.19
C THR A 101 -4.96 7.87 -21.98
N GLU A 102 -5.06 9.18 -22.17
CA GLU A 102 -5.51 10.09 -21.10
C GLU A 102 -6.94 9.76 -20.61
N ASP A 103 -7.81 9.29 -21.52
CA ASP A 103 -9.15 8.84 -21.19
C ASP A 103 -9.15 7.59 -20.32
N ILE A 104 -8.23 6.65 -20.58
CA ILE A 104 -8.05 5.43 -19.78
C ILE A 104 -7.47 5.78 -18.41
N LYS A 105 -6.48 6.66 -18.37
CA LYS A 105 -5.93 7.18 -17.11
C LYS A 105 -7.01 7.85 -16.26
N THR A 106 -7.84 8.70 -16.85
CA THR A 106 -8.94 9.36 -16.16
C THR A 106 -9.97 8.35 -15.65
N ALA A 107 -10.28 7.32 -16.45
CA ALA A 107 -11.18 6.25 -16.03
C ALA A 107 -10.62 5.41 -14.88
N LEU A 108 -9.31 5.13 -14.88
CA LEU A 108 -8.62 4.45 -13.77
C LEU A 108 -8.73 5.27 -12.48
N ASP A 109 -8.41 6.56 -12.56
CA ASP A 109 -8.41 7.49 -11.42
C ASP A 109 -9.80 7.66 -10.78
N GLN A 110 -10.85 7.59 -11.60
CA GLN A 110 -12.24 7.70 -11.15
C GLN A 110 -12.86 6.36 -10.72
N THR A 111 -12.12 5.25 -10.79
CA THR A 111 -12.64 3.94 -10.38
C THR A 111 -12.70 3.87 -8.85
N GLU A 112 -13.90 3.65 -8.31
CA GLU A 112 -14.12 3.45 -6.89
C GLU A 112 -13.23 2.33 -6.31
N GLY A 113 -12.52 2.67 -5.23
CA GLY A 113 -11.58 1.80 -4.53
C GLY A 113 -10.12 1.96 -4.97
N VAL A 114 -9.85 2.68 -6.07
CA VAL A 114 -8.49 3.12 -6.42
C VAL A 114 -8.17 4.40 -5.64
N GLU A 115 -7.14 4.36 -4.80
CA GLU A 115 -6.69 5.51 -3.99
C GLU A 115 -5.33 6.07 -4.42
N ALA A 116 -4.53 5.25 -5.11
CA ALA A 116 -3.29 5.69 -5.72
C ALA A 116 -3.23 5.20 -7.17
N LEU A 117 -2.82 6.07 -8.09
CA LEU A 117 -2.63 5.73 -9.51
C LEU A 117 -1.31 6.32 -10.00
N LYS A 118 -0.51 5.50 -10.69
CA LYS A 118 0.71 5.96 -11.36
C LYS A 118 0.86 5.30 -12.72
N ILE A 119 1.00 6.10 -13.77
CA ILE A 119 1.31 5.57 -15.10
C ILE A 119 2.82 5.36 -15.21
N CYS A 120 3.23 4.09 -15.28
CA CYS A 120 4.64 3.71 -15.32
C CYS A 120 5.20 3.73 -16.74
N SER A 121 4.36 3.40 -17.73
CA SER A 121 4.72 3.43 -19.15
C SER A 121 3.45 3.45 -20.02
N ARG A 122 3.60 3.51 -21.34
CA ARG A 122 2.49 3.43 -22.30
C ARG A 122 1.60 2.18 -22.14
N TYR A 123 2.13 1.11 -21.55
CA TYR A 123 1.45 -0.19 -21.42
C TYR A 123 1.39 -0.69 -19.96
N ARG A 124 1.82 0.13 -18.99
CA ARG A 124 1.85 -0.29 -17.59
C ARG A 124 1.42 0.82 -16.66
N PHE A 125 0.59 0.46 -15.70
CA PHE A 125 0.13 1.35 -14.65
C PHE A 125 0.15 0.63 -13.30
N PHE A 126 0.31 1.40 -12.25
CA PHE A 126 0.24 0.97 -10.86
C PHE A 126 -1.05 1.49 -10.24
N VAL A 127 -1.72 0.66 -9.45
CA VAL A 127 -2.86 1.06 -8.61
C VAL A 127 -2.62 0.64 -7.17
N GLY A 128 -2.89 1.54 -6.23
CA GLY A 128 -3.09 1.22 -4.82
C GLY A 128 -4.58 1.14 -4.54
N VAL A 129 -5.04 -0.01 -4.06
CA VAL A 129 -6.43 -0.23 -3.64
C VAL A 129 -6.56 0.01 -2.14
N GLY A 130 -7.56 0.82 -1.77
CA GLY A 130 -7.85 1.10 -0.37
C GLY A 130 -8.18 -0.17 0.41
N LYS A 131 -7.71 -0.29 1.66
CA LYS A 131 -7.90 -1.51 2.49
C LYS A 131 -9.36 -1.89 2.76
N MET A 132 -10.29 -0.95 2.61
CA MET A 132 -11.73 -1.18 2.75
C MET A 132 -12.39 -1.76 1.49
N PHE A 133 -11.63 -1.93 0.40
CA PHE A 133 -12.11 -2.46 -0.87
C PHE A 133 -11.43 -3.79 -1.18
N ASP A 134 -12.18 -4.74 -1.75
CA ASP A 134 -11.61 -5.97 -2.29
C ASP A 134 -11.04 -5.71 -3.69
N PHE A 135 -9.74 -5.97 -3.88
CA PHE A 135 -9.09 -5.89 -5.18
C PHE A 135 -9.84 -6.66 -6.26
N LYS A 136 -10.45 -7.81 -5.96
CA LYS A 136 -11.19 -8.59 -6.95
C LYS A 136 -12.34 -7.80 -7.57
N ASP A 137 -13.06 -7.03 -6.76
CA ASP A 137 -14.17 -6.20 -7.21
C ASP A 137 -13.68 -4.95 -7.93
N VAL A 138 -12.67 -4.29 -7.39
CA VAL A 138 -12.03 -3.11 -8.00
C VAL A 138 -11.47 -3.47 -9.38
N ARG A 139 -10.70 -4.57 -9.48
CA ARG A 139 -10.19 -5.13 -10.73
C ARG A 139 -11.30 -5.31 -11.75
N LYS A 140 -12.42 -5.92 -11.35
CA LYS A 140 -13.54 -6.17 -12.27
C LYS A 140 -14.15 -4.86 -12.77
N LYS A 141 -14.27 -3.84 -11.90
CA LYS A 141 -14.70 -2.49 -12.31
C LYS A 141 -13.72 -1.87 -13.30
N ILE A 142 -12.41 -1.92 -13.02
CA ILE A 142 -11.35 -1.43 -13.92
C ILE A 142 -11.44 -2.07 -15.30
N GLU A 143 -11.46 -3.41 -15.34
CA GLU A 143 -11.53 -4.18 -16.59
C GLU A 143 -12.81 -3.82 -17.38
N GLN A 144 -13.95 -3.68 -16.72
CA GLN A 144 -15.19 -3.29 -17.38
C GLN A 144 -15.15 -1.87 -17.95
N THR A 145 -14.60 -0.91 -17.20
CA THR A 145 -14.55 0.49 -17.62
C THR A 145 -13.59 0.69 -18.80
N ILE A 146 -12.46 -0.01 -18.81
CA ILE A 146 -11.39 0.21 -19.79
C ILE A 146 -11.57 -0.66 -21.04
N ILE A 147 -11.90 -1.94 -20.87
CA ILE A 147 -11.99 -2.88 -21.99
C ILE A 147 -13.27 -2.64 -22.80
N LYS A 148 -14.40 -2.27 -22.16
CA LYS A 148 -15.64 -2.00 -22.89
C LYS A 148 -15.63 -0.65 -23.62
N LYS A 149 -14.85 0.33 -23.14
CA LYS A 149 -14.85 1.69 -23.71
C LYS A 149 -14.20 1.74 -25.09
N GLU A 150 -13.17 0.93 -25.35
CA GLU A 150 -12.58 0.85 -26.70
C GLU A 150 -13.45 0.09 -27.71
N ASN A 151 -14.23 -0.92 -27.27
CA ASN A 151 -15.13 -1.67 -28.16
C ASN A 151 -16.36 -0.86 -28.63
N ASN A 152 -16.65 0.29 -28.00
CA ASN A 152 -17.75 1.19 -28.37
C ASN A 152 -17.29 2.35 -29.28
N ILE A 153 -16.03 2.34 -29.74
CA ILE A 153 -15.47 3.36 -30.65
C ILE A 153 -15.33 2.80 -32.09
N GLU A 154 -15.81 1.58 -32.36
CA GLU A 154 -16.00 1.06 -33.73
C GLU A 154 -17.36 1.42 -34.33
#